data_AF-A0A2C6L247-F1
#
_entry.id   AF-A0A2C6L247-F1
#
_cell.length_a   1.000
_cell.length_b   1.000
_cell.length_c   1.000
_cell.angle_alpha   90.00
_cell.angle_beta   90.00
_cell.angle_gamma   90.00
#
_symmetry.space_group_name_H-M   'P 1'
#
loop_
_entity.id
_entity.type
_entity.pdbx_description
1 polymer ?
#
loop_
_entity_poly.entity_id
_entity_poly.type
_entity_poly.pdbx_seq_one_letter_code
_entity_poly.pdbx_strand_id
1 'polypeptide(L)'
;MTCYNTSRVAVTLAKQRLMTASYDYYQLAHPEEGVSGGFKYKTVPHVTLKSIANNEPPAQEILYDQPLVDSKKKRITGPFTVEAVPAPVVKSVDDLGQKVTEADNSVARSGETLRQSHWRDELMKTGIRGKGGQTIEFSRLEPLPGTSWLHADGEAKEDEPKRVVVSFGPEHAPLEQRQVARALEEAQTLVPRPKLLIFAAFQFDPEAAKDIDELNWPGVTLLKAQMNADLLTADLKKKRASNQSFWLIGQPDVVLRKAGKEYKGKYVVEVLGFDYYNTKTGGIESGDTSKIAMWMLDTDYDGRSMFPRQVFFPMAGEKDGWGKLAKNLKGEIDLDLIEQFRGTVSLPFVPGKHRRVAVKIINDRGIESLKILEVK
;
A
#
# COMPACT_ATOMS: atom_id res chain seq x y z
N MET A 1 -5.03 -22.50 11.13
CA MET A 1 -4.89 -21.04 10.96
C MET A 1 -4.87 -20.79 9.45
N THR A 2 -6.01 -20.46 8.86
CA THR A 2 -6.14 -20.16 7.43
C THR A 2 -5.63 -18.74 7.19
N CYS A 3 -4.34 -18.63 6.88
CA CYS A 3 -3.72 -17.38 6.45
C CYS A 3 -4.18 -17.07 5.03
N TYR A 4 -5.31 -16.36 4.91
CA TYR A 4 -5.69 -15.72 3.66
C TYR A 4 -4.65 -14.65 3.37
N ASN A 5 -3.96 -14.80 2.24
CA ASN A 5 -3.18 -13.72 1.62
C ASN A 5 -4.18 -12.62 1.21
N THR A 6 -4.54 -11.75 2.17
CA THR A 6 -5.48 -10.67 1.93
C THR A 6 -4.83 -9.70 0.96
N SER A 7 -5.39 -9.59 -0.25
CA SER A 7 -4.95 -8.61 -1.23
C SER A 7 -4.86 -7.22 -0.56
N ARG A 8 -3.87 -6.40 -0.95
CA ARG A 8 -3.72 -5.04 -0.40
C ARG A 8 -5.00 -4.23 -0.53
N VAL A 9 -5.76 -4.45 -1.61
CA VAL A 9 -7.09 -3.88 -1.81
C VAL A 9 -8.05 -4.29 -0.69
N ALA A 10 -8.07 -5.56 -0.28
CA ALA A 10 -8.89 -6.02 0.83
C ALA A 10 -8.47 -5.41 2.17
N VAL A 11 -7.16 -5.30 2.44
CA VAL A 11 -6.65 -4.66 3.67
C VAL A 11 -6.97 -3.17 3.69
N THR A 12 -6.79 -2.46 2.58
CA THR A 12 -7.13 -1.03 2.45
C THR A 12 -8.63 -0.81 2.60
N LEU A 13 -9.45 -1.65 1.95
CA LEU A 13 -10.90 -1.58 2.10
C LEU A 13 -11.33 -1.90 3.53
N ALA A 14 -10.67 -2.86 4.19
CA ALA A 14 -10.92 -3.17 5.60
C ALA A 14 -10.55 -1.98 6.50
N LYS A 15 -9.39 -1.34 6.30
CA LYS A 15 -8.99 -0.12 7.01
C LYS A 15 -10.04 0.98 6.83
N GLN A 16 -10.43 1.26 5.58
CA GLN A 16 -11.44 2.27 5.28
C GLN A 16 -12.77 1.95 5.98
N ARG A 17 -13.23 0.70 5.91
CA ARG A 17 -14.48 0.26 6.57
C ARG A 17 -14.39 0.36 8.09
N LEU A 18 -13.30 -0.10 8.70
CA LEU A 18 -13.10 -0.02 10.15
C LEU A 18 -13.05 1.43 10.64
N MET A 19 -12.39 2.33 9.93
CA MET A 19 -12.29 3.74 10.33
C MET A 19 -13.61 4.51 10.17
N THR A 20 -14.46 4.11 9.22
CA THR A 20 -15.70 4.84 8.88
C THR A 20 -16.97 4.20 9.45
N ALA A 21 -16.85 3.01 10.06
CA ALA A 21 -17.97 2.27 10.64
C ALA A 21 -18.34 2.78 12.04
N SER A 22 -19.63 2.68 12.35
CA SER A 22 -20.17 2.81 13.71
C SER A 22 -20.72 1.46 14.15
N TYR A 23 -20.52 1.13 15.43
CA TYR A 23 -21.02 -0.07 16.06
C TYR A 23 -22.03 0.29 17.15
N ASP A 24 -22.98 -0.60 17.38
CA ASP A 24 -23.92 -0.45 18.48
C ASP A 24 -23.23 -0.71 19.82
N TYR A 25 -23.67 0.02 20.84
CA TYR A 25 -23.24 -0.16 22.22
C TYR A 25 -24.29 -1.00 22.94
N TYR A 26 -23.86 -1.99 23.71
CA TYR A 26 -24.76 -2.86 24.48
C TYR A 26 -24.73 -2.46 25.96
N GLN A 27 -25.89 -2.50 26.61
CA GLN A 27 -26.02 -2.16 28.02
C GLN A 27 -25.29 -3.18 28.88
N LEU A 28 -24.40 -2.69 29.76
CA LEU A 28 -23.69 -3.52 30.73
C LEU A 28 -24.59 -3.83 31.92
N ALA A 29 -24.49 -5.05 32.44
CA ALA A 29 -25.16 -5.42 33.69
C ALA A 29 -24.49 -4.73 34.88
N HIS A 30 -23.14 -4.72 34.89
CA HIS A 30 -22.31 -4.04 35.88
C HIS A 30 -21.37 -3.02 35.20
N PRO A 31 -21.76 -1.73 35.14
CA PRO A 31 -20.97 -0.70 34.47
C PRO A 31 -19.54 -0.54 35.00
N GLU A 32 -19.33 -0.74 36.30
CA GLU A 32 -18.01 -0.62 36.95
C GLU A 32 -17.03 -1.73 36.58
N GLU A 33 -17.52 -2.92 36.20
CA GLU A 33 -16.71 -4.07 35.82
C GLU A 33 -16.48 -4.16 34.30
N GLY A 34 -17.09 -3.24 33.53
CA GLY A 34 -16.97 -3.21 32.08
C GLY A 34 -17.60 -4.43 31.40
N VAL A 35 -17.00 -4.89 30.30
CA VAL A 35 -17.51 -6.02 29.50
C VAL A 35 -17.49 -7.33 30.28
N SER A 36 -16.56 -7.47 31.23
CA SER A 36 -16.42 -8.65 32.08
C SER A 36 -17.61 -8.85 33.02
N GLY A 37 -18.27 -7.74 33.39
CA GLY A 37 -19.49 -7.73 34.21
C GLY A 37 -20.75 -8.16 33.45
N GLY A 38 -20.64 -8.54 32.17
CA GLY A 38 -21.75 -9.03 31.36
C GLY A 38 -22.68 -7.93 30.84
N PHE A 39 -23.66 -8.34 30.02
CA PHE A 39 -24.63 -7.46 29.39
C PHE A 39 -26.02 -7.64 29.99
N LYS A 40 -26.88 -6.63 29.83
CA LYS A 40 -28.32 -6.81 30.05
C LYS A 40 -28.94 -7.45 28.81
N TYR A 41 -29.60 -8.57 29.01
CA TYR A 41 -30.22 -9.36 27.95
C TYR A 41 -31.73 -9.24 27.99
N LYS A 42 -32.37 -9.51 26.84
CA LYS A 42 -33.83 -9.58 26.76
C LYS A 42 -34.34 -10.81 27.49
N THR A 43 -35.37 -10.65 28.31
CA THR A 43 -36.06 -11.73 29.01
C THR A 43 -37.39 -12.02 28.35
N VAL A 44 -37.69 -13.30 28.12
CA VAL A 44 -38.99 -13.76 27.62
C VAL A 44 -39.65 -14.69 28.63
N PRO A 45 -40.98 -14.58 28.83
CA PRO A 45 -41.70 -15.49 29.70
C PRO A 45 -41.87 -16.85 29.03
N HIS A 46 -41.42 -17.91 29.69
CA HIS A 46 -41.64 -19.27 29.29
C HIS A 46 -42.97 -19.76 29.88
N VAL A 47 -44.03 -19.65 29.08
CA VAL A 47 -45.39 -20.03 29.50
C VAL A 47 -45.58 -21.53 29.28
N THR A 48 -45.76 -22.28 30.37
CA THR A 48 -46.04 -23.72 30.33
C THR A 48 -47.52 -23.98 30.60
N LEU A 49 -48.06 -25.12 30.14
CA LEU A 49 -49.43 -25.54 30.45
C LEU A 49 -49.68 -25.61 31.97
N LYS A 50 -48.65 -25.97 32.74
CA LYS A 50 -48.68 -25.98 34.21
C LYS A 50 -48.84 -24.59 34.81
N SER A 51 -48.11 -23.57 34.31
CA SER A 51 -48.23 -22.20 34.82
C SER A 51 -49.61 -21.58 34.53
N ILE A 52 -50.21 -21.94 33.39
CA ILE A 52 -51.59 -21.51 33.06
C ILE A 52 -52.61 -22.22 33.95
N ALA A 53 -52.45 -23.53 34.20
CA ALA A 53 -53.38 -24.31 35.01
C ALA A 53 -53.35 -23.93 36.51
N ASN A 54 -52.20 -23.50 37.03
CA ASN A 54 -52.00 -23.19 38.45
C ASN A 54 -52.05 -21.69 38.80
N ASN A 55 -52.28 -20.79 37.84
CA ASN A 55 -52.15 -19.33 38.02
C ASN A 55 -50.79 -18.90 38.62
N GLU A 56 -49.72 -19.61 38.28
CA GLU A 56 -48.36 -19.28 38.71
C GLU A 56 -47.69 -18.31 37.71
N PRO A 57 -46.90 -17.32 38.16
CA PRO A 57 -46.19 -16.44 37.26
C PRO A 57 -45.21 -17.24 36.38
N PRO A 58 -45.18 -17.01 35.05
CA PRO A 58 -44.36 -17.80 34.14
C PRO A 58 -42.87 -17.58 34.43
N ALA A 59 -42.09 -18.67 34.37
CA ALA A 59 -40.65 -18.60 34.53
C ALA A 59 -40.04 -17.71 33.44
N GLN A 60 -39.14 -16.80 33.81
CA GLN A 60 -38.47 -15.93 32.86
C GLN A 60 -37.18 -16.59 32.36
N GLU A 61 -37.00 -16.64 31.05
CA GLU A 61 -35.78 -17.12 30.40
C GLU A 61 -34.99 -15.94 29.82
N ILE A 62 -33.69 -15.93 30.06
CA ILE A 62 -32.77 -14.89 29.59
C ILE A 62 -32.19 -15.30 28.24
N LEU A 63 -32.37 -14.47 27.21
CA LEU A 63 -31.83 -14.71 25.87
C LEU A 63 -30.41 -14.15 25.74
N TYR A 64 -29.41 -14.99 26.01
CA TYR A 64 -27.99 -14.60 25.96
C TYR A 64 -27.48 -14.17 24.58
N ASP A 65 -28.22 -14.47 23.51
CA ASP A 65 -27.95 -14.03 22.14
C ASP A 65 -28.48 -12.61 21.84
N GLN A 66 -29.34 -12.05 22.72
CA GLN A 66 -30.04 -10.77 22.49
C GLN A 66 -29.73 -9.74 23.59
N PRO A 67 -28.51 -9.17 23.63
CA PRO A 67 -28.20 -8.06 24.51
C PRO A 67 -28.97 -6.79 24.12
N LEU A 68 -29.37 -6.01 25.12
CA LEU A 68 -30.08 -4.75 24.95
C LEU A 68 -29.13 -3.68 24.41
N VAL A 69 -29.53 -3.01 23.33
CA VAL A 69 -28.76 -1.93 22.71
C VAL A 69 -29.05 -0.61 23.45
N ASP A 70 -27.99 0.13 23.78
CA ASP A 70 -28.06 1.52 24.23
C ASP A 70 -27.97 2.45 23.02
N SER A 71 -29.09 3.07 22.64
CA SER A 71 -29.15 4.01 21.51
C SER A 71 -28.52 5.37 21.80
N LYS A 72 -28.19 5.68 23.07
CA LYS A 72 -27.56 6.96 23.46
C LYS A 72 -26.04 6.95 23.24
N LYS A 73 -25.44 5.77 23.09
CA LYS A 73 -24.00 5.61 22.91
C LYS A 73 -23.71 4.97 21.56
N LYS A 74 -22.87 5.62 20.76
CA LYS A 74 -22.33 5.05 19.52
C LYS A 74 -20.86 4.70 19.72
N ARG A 75 -20.48 3.49 19.34
CA ARG A 75 -19.10 3.01 19.45
C ARG A 75 -18.42 3.17 18.10
N ILE A 76 -17.24 3.78 18.10
CA ILE A 76 -16.34 3.82 16.95
C ILE A 76 -15.16 2.89 17.19
N THR A 77 -14.44 2.55 16.13
CA THR A 77 -13.19 1.78 16.23
C THR A 77 -12.18 2.61 17.03
N GLY A 78 -11.63 2.03 18.10
CA GLY A 78 -10.54 2.63 18.86
C GLY A 78 -9.21 2.59 18.09
N PRO A 79 -8.10 3.09 18.66
CA PRO A 79 -6.78 2.96 18.04
C PRO A 79 -6.46 1.49 17.77
N PHE A 80 -6.04 1.17 16.55
CA PHE A 80 -5.64 -0.17 16.16
C PHE A 80 -4.36 -0.11 15.34
N THR A 81 -3.50 -1.11 15.53
CA THR A 81 -2.30 -1.29 14.71
C THR A 81 -2.62 -2.29 13.61
N VAL A 82 -2.23 -1.96 12.38
CA VAL A 82 -2.20 -2.93 11.29
C VAL A 82 -0.75 -3.24 10.99
N GLU A 83 -0.31 -4.40 11.43
CA GLU A 83 0.98 -4.92 11.03
C GLU A 83 0.85 -5.45 9.60
N ALA A 84 1.60 -4.87 8.68
CA ALA A 84 1.93 -5.59 7.46
C ALA A 84 2.84 -6.74 7.90
N VAL A 85 2.55 -7.96 7.45
CA VAL A 85 3.37 -9.14 7.76
C VAL A 85 4.83 -8.72 7.51
N PRO A 86 5.70 -8.65 8.54
CA PRO A 86 7.11 -8.51 8.27
C PRO A 86 7.46 -9.64 7.32
N ALA A 87 8.25 -9.40 6.29
CA ALA A 87 8.85 -10.53 5.58
C ALA A 87 10.03 -10.95 6.46
N PRO A 88 9.91 -11.95 7.38
CA PRO A 88 11.10 -12.52 7.96
C PRO A 88 11.86 -13.16 6.80
N VAL A 89 12.93 -12.51 6.36
CA VAL A 89 13.90 -13.17 5.50
C VAL A 89 14.64 -14.14 6.40
N VAL A 90 14.12 -15.36 6.49
CA VAL A 90 14.93 -16.49 6.93
C VAL A 90 15.85 -16.77 5.76
N LYS A 91 17.15 -16.48 5.90
CA LYS A 91 18.15 -17.00 4.98
C LYS A 91 17.91 -18.50 4.89
N SER A 92 17.61 -19.01 3.69
CA SER A 92 17.45 -20.44 3.51
C SER A 92 18.74 -21.13 3.98
N VAL A 93 18.62 -22.35 4.50
CA VAL A 93 19.81 -23.14 4.88
C VAL A 93 20.71 -23.36 3.66
N ASP A 94 20.13 -23.34 2.45
CA ASP A 94 20.82 -23.41 1.17
C ASP A 94 21.73 -22.19 0.89
N ASP A 95 21.34 -20.98 1.33
CA ASP A 95 22.14 -19.75 1.19
C ASP A 95 23.38 -19.72 2.11
N LEU A 96 23.40 -20.53 3.16
CA LEU A 96 24.58 -20.71 4.02
C LEU A 96 25.60 -21.70 3.42
N GLY A 97 25.21 -22.42 2.36
CA GLY A 97 25.97 -23.52 1.77
C GLY A 97 26.59 -23.24 0.40
N GLN A 98 26.38 -22.07 -0.22
CA GLN A 98 27.01 -21.74 -1.50
C GLN A 98 28.53 -21.55 -1.36
N LYS A 99 29.25 -22.66 -1.40
CA LYS A 99 30.60 -22.69 -1.95
C LYS A 99 30.47 -22.28 -3.41
N VAL A 100 31.29 -21.31 -3.82
CA VAL A 100 31.51 -20.92 -5.22
C VAL A 100 31.92 -22.17 -5.99
N THR A 101 30.97 -22.85 -6.62
CA THR A 101 31.23 -23.92 -7.58
C THR A 101 31.17 -23.33 -8.98
N GLU A 102 32.19 -23.64 -9.76
CA GLU A 102 32.38 -23.22 -11.14
C GLU A 102 31.13 -23.45 -11.99
N ALA A 103 30.93 -22.54 -12.95
CA ALA A 103 29.82 -22.51 -13.87
C ALA A 103 29.72 -23.81 -14.69
N ASP A 104 28.82 -24.70 -14.28
CA ASP A 104 28.33 -25.78 -15.12
C ASP A 104 26.82 -25.64 -15.31
N ASN A 105 26.31 -26.25 -16.37
CA ASN A 105 24.94 -26.12 -16.90
C ASN A 105 23.80 -26.51 -15.92
N SER A 106 24.12 -26.85 -14.68
CA SER A 106 23.20 -27.15 -13.59
C SER A 106 22.67 -25.90 -12.87
N VAL A 107 23.35 -24.74 -12.95
CA VAL A 107 22.90 -23.47 -12.34
C VAL A 107 21.60 -22.93 -12.98
N ALA A 108 21.30 -23.34 -14.21
CA ALA A 108 20.04 -23.04 -14.90
C ALA A 108 18.79 -23.68 -14.25
N ARG A 109 18.95 -24.51 -13.21
CA ARG A 109 17.87 -25.17 -12.46
C ARG A 109 17.76 -24.73 -11.00
N SER A 110 18.23 -23.54 -10.66
CA SER A 110 17.83 -22.89 -9.40
C SER A 110 16.45 -22.22 -9.58
N GLY A 111 15.60 -22.28 -8.55
CA GLY A 111 14.23 -21.74 -8.62
C GLY A 111 14.18 -20.25 -8.98
N GLU A 112 15.17 -19.47 -8.52
CA GLU A 112 15.26 -18.03 -8.75
C GLU A 112 15.60 -17.70 -10.22
N THR A 113 16.59 -18.36 -10.83
CA THR A 113 16.98 -18.11 -12.24
C THR A 113 15.89 -18.52 -13.23
N LEU A 114 15.13 -19.59 -12.92
CA LEU A 114 13.97 -20.01 -13.72
C LEU A 114 12.82 -19.00 -13.61
N ARG A 115 12.58 -18.42 -12.44
CA ARG A 115 11.53 -17.39 -12.30
C ARG A 115 11.91 -16.08 -12.95
N GLN A 116 13.17 -15.66 -12.86
CA GLN A 116 13.68 -14.50 -13.57
C GLN A 116 13.57 -14.64 -15.10
N SER A 117 13.82 -15.84 -15.65
CA SER A 117 13.61 -16.08 -17.08
C SER A 117 12.14 -15.98 -17.47
N HIS A 118 11.23 -16.53 -16.65
CA HIS A 118 9.78 -16.40 -16.86
C HIS A 118 9.33 -14.92 -16.81
N TRP A 119 9.80 -14.14 -15.82
CA TRP A 119 9.47 -12.72 -15.71
C TRP A 119 10.00 -11.92 -16.88
N ARG A 120 11.22 -12.21 -17.35
CA ARG A 120 11.79 -11.59 -18.55
C ARG A 120 10.95 -11.91 -19.79
N ASP A 121 10.58 -13.17 -20.00
CA ASP A 121 9.78 -13.58 -21.16
C ASP A 121 8.38 -12.94 -21.13
N GLU A 122 7.80 -12.80 -19.95
CA GLU A 122 6.53 -12.12 -19.76
C GLU A 122 6.65 -10.60 -19.96
N LEU A 123 7.75 -9.99 -19.51
CA LEU A 123 8.07 -8.58 -19.71
C LEU A 123 8.22 -8.27 -21.20
N MET A 124 8.88 -9.15 -21.96
CA MET A 124 9.00 -9.07 -23.42
C MET A 124 7.63 -9.16 -24.12
N LYS A 125 6.72 -10.03 -23.63
CA LYS A 125 5.39 -10.22 -24.23
C LYS A 125 4.40 -9.10 -23.93
N THR A 126 4.43 -8.58 -22.70
CA THR A 126 3.38 -7.66 -22.20
C THR A 126 3.82 -6.20 -22.17
N GLY A 127 5.13 -5.95 -22.12
CA GLY A 127 5.68 -4.63 -21.90
C GLY A 127 5.35 -4.08 -20.51
N ILE A 128 5.73 -2.83 -20.26
CA ILE A 128 5.42 -2.12 -19.02
C ILE A 128 4.40 -1.03 -19.29
N ARG A 129 3.25 -1.11 -18.63
CA ARG A 129 2.18 -0.12 -18.85
C ARG A 129 2.42 1.18 -18.08
N GLY A 130 2.35 2.29 -18.81
CA GLY A 130 2.31 3.65 -18.29
C GLY A 130 0.88 4.22 -18.16
N LYS A 131 0.81 5.52 -17.91
CA LYS A 131 -0.46 6.28 -17.83
C LYS A 131 -1.05 6.47 -19.23
N GLY A 132 -2.38 6.53 -19.32
CA GLY A 132 -3.08 6.85 -20.58
C GLY A 132 -2.98 5.78 -21.67
N GLY A 133 -2.74 4.52 -21.31
CA GLY A 133 -2.62 3.40 -22.28
C GLY A 133 -1.26 3.30 -22.96
N GLN A 134 -0.30 4.15 -22.59
CA GLN A 134 1.08 4.04 -23.02
C GLN A 134 1.72 2.75 -22.51
N THR A 135 2.62 2.16 -23.28
CA THR A 135 3.32 0.93 -22.91
C THR A 135 4.77 1.01 -23.41
N ILE A 136 5.72 0.63 -22.55
CA ILE A 136 7.11 0.39 -22.94
C ILE A 136 7.15 -1.04 -23.51
N GLU A 137 7.29 -1.15 -24.83
CA GLU A 137 7.54 -2.41 -25.51
C GLU A 137 9.04 -2.62 -25.67
N PHE A 138 9.47 -3.88 -25.77
CA PHE A 138 10.86 -4.25 -25.95
C PHE A 138 11.04 -4.89 -27.33
N SER A 139 12.10 -4.51 -28.06
CA SER A 139 12.50 -5.17 -29.31
C SER A 139 13.36 -6.41 -29.02
N ARG A 140 14.18 -6.31 -27.98
CA ARG A 140 15.05 -7.39 -27.48
C ARG A 140 15.10 -7.32 -25.96
N LEU A 141 15.13 -8.49 -25.33
CA LEU A 141 15.36 -8.62 -23.90
C LEU A 141 16.06 -9.95 -23.63
N GLU A 142 17.33 -9.89 -23.28
CA GLU A 142 18.23 -11.02 -23.06
C GLU A 142 18.71 -11.06 -21.61
N PRO A 143 19.10 -12.23 -21.06
CA PRO A 143 19.79 -12.27 -19.77
C PRO A 143 21.10 -11.51 -19.85
N LEU A 144 21.44 -10.76 -18.80
CA LEU A 144 22.73 -10.09 -18.68
C LEU A 144 23.70 -10.95 -17.83
N PRO A 145 24.63 -11.69 -18.44
CA PRO A 145 25.59 -12.50 -17.68
C PRO A 145 26.66 -11.62 -17.01
N GLY A 146 27.14 -12.04 -15.84
CA GLY A 146 28.25 -11.38 -15.13
C GLY A 146 27.83 -10.31 -14.13
N THR A 147 26.54 -10.01 -14.03
CA THR A 147 25.95 -9.13 -13.01
C THR A 147 25.10 -9.94 -12.03
N SER A 148 25.15 -9.59 -10.75
CA SER A 148 24.39 -10.29 -9.70
C SER A 148 23.04 -9.62 -9.41
N TRP A 149 22.88 -8.35 -9.76
CA TRP A 149 21.70 -7.54 -9.42
C TRP A 149 21.00 -6.96 -10.65
N LEU A 150 21.66 -6.98 -11.81
CA LEU A 150 21.08 -6.72 -13.12
C LEU A 150 20.81 -8.04 -13.82
N HIS A 151 19.56 -8.25 -14.23
CA HIS A 151 19.08 -9.57 -14.64
C HIS A 151 18.74 -9.66 -16.12
N ALA A 152 18.36 -8.54 -16.73
CA ALA A 152 18.09 -8.48 -18.16
C ALA A 152 18.64 -7.21 -18.80
N ASP A 153 19.10 -7.35 -20.03
CA ASP A 153 19.53 -6.28 -20.92
C ASP A 153 18.66 -6.31 -22.18
N GLY A 154 18.22 -5.14 -22.64
CA GLY A 154 17.32 -5.05 -23.76
C GLY A 154 17.32 -3.69 -24.43
N GLU A 155 16.46 -3.59 -25.43
CA GLU A 155 16.23 -2.36 -26.16
C GLU A 155 14.73 -2.05 -26.16
N ALA A 156 14.38 -0.82 -25.78
CA ALA A 156 13.02 -0.34 -25.88
C ALA A 156 12.66 -0.11 -27.35
N LYS A 157 11.45 -0.53 -27.72
CA LYS A 157 10.88 -0.34 -29.06
C LYS A 157 10.27 1.06 -29.15
N GLU A 158 11.15 2.05 -29.35
CA GLU A 158 10.83 3.46 -29.59
C GLU A 158 11.45 3.90 -30.92
N ASP A 159 11.07 5.07 -31.44
CA ASP A 159 11.64 5.64 -32.68
C ASP A 159 13.17 5.76 -32.61
N GLU A 160 13.69 6.07 -31.41
CA GLU A 160 15.10 5.90 -31.05
C GLU A 160 15.23 4.72 -30.08
N PRO A 161 15.86 3.60 -30.47
CA PRO A 161 16.05 2.48 -29.56
C PRO A 161 16.92 2.89 -28.38
N LYS A 162 16.37 2.75 -27.16
CA LYS A 162 17.06 3.04 -25.90
C LYS A 162 17.47 1.72 -25.26
N ARG A 163 18.76 1.59 -24.89
CA ARG A 163 19.23 0.47 -24.08
C ARG A 163 18.56 0.52 -22.70
N VAL A 164 17.87 -0.56 -22.35
CA VAL A 164 17.18 -0.77 -21.09
C VAL A 164 17.87 -1.89 -20.32
N VAL A 165 18.08 -1.69 -19.03
CA VAL A 165 18.50 -2.76 -18.13
C VAL A 165 17.45 -2.94 -17.05
N VAL A 166 17.18 -4.18 -16.66
CA VAL A 166 16.14 -4.54 -15.69
C VAL A 166 16.74 -5.26 -14.49
N SER A 167 16.39 -4.79 -13.30
CA SER A 167 16.65 -5.46 -12.03
C SER A 167 15.34 -6.01 -11.48
N PHE A 168 15.20 -7.33 -11.40
CA PHE A 168 14.06 -7.98 -10.75
C PHE A 168 14.29 -8.05 -9.23
N GLY A 169 13.26 -7.67 -8.47
CA GLY A 169 13.23 -7.86 -7.02
C GLY A 169 12.95 -9.31 -6.64
N PRO A 170 13.19 -9.65 -5.36
CA PRO A 170 12.92 -10.98 -4.86
C PRO A 170 11.43 -11.30 -4.89
N GLU A 171 11.10 -12.58 -4.97
CA GLU A 171 9.72 -13.03 -5.13
C GLU A 171 8.87 -12.87 -3.86
N HIS A 172 9.45 -13.21 -2.72
CA HIS A 172 8.75 -13.28 -1.44
C HIS A 172 9.12 -12.13 -0.49
N ALA A 173 9.88 -11.15 -0.99
CA ALA A 173 10.36 -10.02 -0.20
C ALA A 173 10.22 -8.70 -0.99
N PRO A 174 10.16 -7.55 -0.30
CA PRO A 174 10.28 -6.27 -0.97
C PRO A 174 11.68 -6.07 -1.57
N LEU A 175 11.75 -5.27 -2.64
CA LEU A 175 13.01 -4.75 -3.16
C LEU A 175 13.62 -3.80 -2.14
N GLU A 176 14.77 -4.16 -1.58
CA GLU A 176 15.44 -3.41 -0.52
C GLU A 176 16.44 -2.37 -1.06
N GLN A 177 16.79 -1.40 -0.20
CA GLN A 177 17.74 -0.34 -0.52
C GLN A 177 19.10 -0.88 -0.96
N ARG A 178 19.58 -1.94 -0.28
CA ARG A 178 20.86 -2.57 -0.59
C ARG A 178 20.90 -3.15 -2.01
N GLN A 179 19.80 -3.74 -2.48
CA GLN A 179 19.73 -4.27 -3.84
C GLN A 179 19.75 -3.14 -4.86
N VAL A 180 19.02 -2.04 -4.60
CA VAL A 180 19.03 -0.86 -5.47
C VAL A 180 20.44 -0.29 -5.59
N ALA A 181 21.14 -0.09 -4.47
CA ALA A 181 22.51 0.42 -4.46
C ALA A 181 23.48 -0.46 -5.28
N ARG A 182 23.41 -1.78 -5.09
CA ARG A 182 24.27 -2.73 -5.83
C ARG A 182 23.95 -2.80 -7.32
N ALA A 183 22.67 -2.76 -7.68
CA ALA A 183 22.26 -2.70 -9.08
C ALA A 183 22.75 -1.40 -9.76
N LEU A 184 22.73 -0.28 -9.05
CA LEU A 184 23.27 0.99 -9.55
C LEU A 184 24.80 0.94 -9.73
N GLU A 185 25.54 0.37 -8.77
CA GLU A 185 26.98 0.14 -8.89
C GLU A 185 27.31 -0.72 -10.10
N GLU A 186 26.62 -1.84 -10.29
CA GLU A 186 26.79 -2.69 -11.48
C GLU A 186 26.44 -1.93 -12.76
N ALA A 187 25.36 -1.13 -12.76
CA ALA A 187 24.91 -0.42 -13.95
C ALA A 187 25.92 0.65 -14.40
N GLN A 188 26.69 1.23 -13.48
CA GLN A 188 27.76 2.18 -13.79
C GLN A 188 28.93 1.53 -14.53
N THR A 189 29.17 0.24 -14.31
CA THR A 189 30.24 -0.52 -14.97
C THR A 189 29.89 -0.92 -16.42
N LEU A 190 28.61 -0.83 -16.79
CA LEU A 190 28.15 -1.22 -18.13
C LEU A 190 28.59 -0.19 -19.19
N VAL A 191 29.20 -0.70 -20.25
CA VAL A 191 29.56 0.06 -21.45
C VAL A 191 28.88 -0.61 -22.65
N PRO A 192 28.07 0.12 -23.45
CA PRO A 192 27.64 1.50 -23.30
C PRO A 192 26.68 1.71 -22.11
N ARG A 193 26.63 2.91 -21.52
CA ARG A 193 25.72 3.17 -20.39
C ARG A 193 24.25 2.97 -20.80
N PRO A 194 23.42 2.34 -19.96
CA PRO A 194 22.00 2.21 -20.24
C PRO A 194 21.32 3.58 -20.20
N LYS A 195 20.33 3.83 -21.07
CA LYS A 195 19.51 5.05 -21.01
C LYS A 195 18.35 4.90 -20.01
N LEU A 196 17.94 3.66 -19.75
CA LEU A 196 16.84 3.30 -18.86
C LEU A 196 17.27 2.18 -17.92
N LEU A 197 17.04 2.35 -16.62
CA LEU A 197 17.22 1.30 -15.62
C LEU A 197 15.88 1.09 -14.90
N ILE A 198 15.33 -0.13 -15.02
CA ILE A 198 14.00 -0.47 -14.53
C ILE A 198 14.15 -1.43 -13.35
N PHE A 199 13.65 -1.02 -12.20
CA PHE A 199 13.48 -1.91 -11.05
C PHE A 199 12.09 -2.50 -11.10
N ALA A 200 11.98 -3.82 -11.27
CA ALA A 200 10.71 -4.53 -11.35
C ALA A 200 10.53 -5.41 -10.11
N ALA A 201 9.51 -5.14 -9.28
CA ALA A 201 9.27 -5.91 -8.07
C ALA A 201 7.78 -6.02 -7.73
N PHE A 202 7.40 -7.05 -6.97
CA PHE A 202 6.05 -7.17 -6.40
C PHE A 202 5.80 -6.11 -5.31
N GLN A 203 6.86 -5.79 -4.56
CA GLN A 203 6.86 -4.80 -3.50
C GLN A 203 8.19 -4.04 -3.50
N PHE A 204 8.13 -2.76 -3.16
CA PHE A 204 9.30 -1.94 -2.90
C PHE A 204 9.34 -1.62 -1.42
N ASP A 205 10.52 -1.70 -0.83
CA ASP A 205 10.76 -1.08 0.45
C ASP A 205 10.64 0.45 0.30
N PRO A 206 10.05 1.18 1.27
CA PRO A 206 9.89 2.62 1.14
C PRO A 206 11.20 3.40 1.01
N GLU A 207 12.29 2.95 1.65
CA GLU A 207 13.60 3.58 1.52
C GLU A 207 14.19 3.30 0.14
N ALA A 208 14.08 2.07 -0.35
CA ALA A 208 14.48 1.71 -1.71
C ALA A 208 13.71 2.51 -2.78
N ALA A 209 12.40 2.66 -2.60
CA ALA A 209 11.54 3.41 -3.50
C ALA A 209 11.90 4.90 -3.54
N LYS A 210 12.28 5.46 -2.38
CA LYS A 210 12.77 6.84 -2.25
C LYS A 210 14.09 7.03 -2.98
N ASP A 211 15.04 6.13 -2.78
CA ASP A 211 16.36 6.22 -3.41
C ASP A 211 16.24 6.19 -4.95
N ILE A 212 15.36 5.35 -5.50
CA ILE A 212 15.11 5.30 -6.95
C ILE A 212 14.51 6.63 -7.46
N ASP A 213 13.59 7.23 -6.71
CA ASP A 213 12.87 8.45 -7.11
C ASP A 213 13.73 9.73 -6.98
N GLU A 214 14.59 9.80 -5.96
CA GLU A 214 15.38 11.00 -5.65
C GLU A 214 16.75 10.99 -6.32
N LEU A 215 17.24 9.82 -6.77
CA LEU A 215 18.52 9.70 -7.44
C LEU A 215 18.46 10.26 -8.86
N ASN A 216 19.03 11.46 -9.04
CA ASN A 216 19.25 12.04 -10.36
C ASN A 216 20.56 11.53 -10.94
N TRP A 217 20.49 10.59 -11.90
CA TRP A 217 21.64 10.09 -12.64
C TRP A 217 21.69 10.73 -14.04
N PRO A 218 22.66 11.62 -14.32
CA PRO A 218 22.75 12.28 -15.63
C PRO A 218 22.81 11.29 -16.80
N GLY A 219 21.81 11.34 -17.67
CA GLY A 219 21.72 10.53 -18.89
C GLY A 219 21.08 9.14 -18.70
N VAL A 220 20.65 8.78 -17.49
CA VAL A 220 19.96 7.52 -17.20
C VAL A 220 18.66 7.81 -16.46
N THR A 221 17.53 7.33 -16.99
CA THR A 221 16.24 7.44 -16.29
C THR A 221 15.98 6.17 -15.49
N LEU A 222 15.76 6.34 -14.18
CA LEU A 222 15.40 5.25 -13.27
C LEU A 222 13.88 5.10 -13.21
N LEU A 223 13.37 3.89 -13.36
CA LEU A 223 11.93 3.61 -13.34
C LEU A 223 11.60 2.48 -12.37
N LYS A 224 10.44 2.59 -11.71
CA LYS A 224 9.86 1.52 -10.89
C LYS A 224 8.71 0.87 -11.63
N ALA A 225 8.76 -0.45 -11.75
CA ALA A 225 7.70 -1.26 -12.30
C ALA A 225 7.14 -2.20 -11.23
N GLN A 226 5.83 -2.12 -10.98
CA GLN A 226 5.13 -3.07 -10.13
C GLN A 226 4.78 -4.34 -10.93
N MET A 227 5.19 -5.48 -10.39
CA MET A 227 4.81 -6.79 -10.89
C MET A 227 3.46 -7.21 -10.34
N ASN A 228 2.61 -7.80 -11.19
CA ASN A 228 1.32 -8.32 -10.78
C ASN A 228 1.51 -9.65 -10.01
N ALA A 229 0.91 -9.77 -8.83
CA ALA A 229 0.95 -10.98 -8.00
C ALA A 229 0.42 -12.25 -8.72
N ASP A 230 -0.35 -12.08 -9.80
CA ASP A 230 -0.74 -13.18 -10.67
C ASP A 230 0.46 -13.94 -11.25
N LEU A 231 1.63 -13.31 -11.41
CA LEU A 231 2.87 -13.95 -11.85
C LEU A 231 3.39 -15.00 -10.87
N LEU A 232 3.03 -14.90 -9.59
CA LEU A 232 3.36 -15.91 -8.57
C LEU A 232 2.50 -17.16 -8.67
N THR A 233 1.34 -17.05 -9.32
CA THR A 233 0.33 -18.13 -9.42
C THR A 233 0.10 -18.57 -10.87
N ALA A 234 1.05 -18.27 -11.76
CA ALA A 234 0.94 -18.54 -13.19
C ALA A 234 0.62 -20.01 -13.50
N ASP A 235 1.07 -20.94 -12.66
CA ASP A 235 0.83 -22.38 -12.80
C ASP A 235 -0.63 -22.80 -12.50
N LEU A 236 -1.41 -21.96 -11.81
CA LEU A 236 -2.76 -22.30 -11.32
C LEU A 236 -3.90 -21.79 -12.22
N LYS A 237 -3.69 -20.80 -13.09
CA LYS A 237 -4.76 -20.16 -13.87
C LYS A 237 -4.83 -20.66 -15.32
N LYS A 238 -5.79 -21.54 -15.62
CA LYS A 238 -6.08 -22.07 -16.99
C LYS A 238 -6.66 -21.06 -18.00
N LYS A 239 -7.10 -19.86 -17.58
CA LYS A 239 -7.56 -18.78 -18.48
C LYS A 239 -7.15 -17.42 -17.91
N ARG A 240 -6.22 -16.74 -18.57
CA ARG A 240 -5.83 -15.36 -18.22
C ARG A 240 -6.94 -14.39 -18.65
N ALA A 241 -7.45 -13.59 -17.72
CA ALA A 241 -8.47 -12.56 -18.02
C ALA A 241 -7.86 -11.22 -18.45
N SER A 242 -6.57 -10.97 -18.18
CA SER A 242 -5.86 -9.81 -18.73
C SER A 242 -4.36 -10.07 -18.78
N ASN A 243 -3.70 -9.71 -19.90
CA ASN A 243 -2.28 -9.94 -20.15
C ASN A 243 -1.41 -8.78 -19.61
N GLN A 244 -1.74 -8.27 -18.42
CA GLN A 244 -1.17 -7.02 -17.88
C GLN A 244 -0.33 -7.32 -16.63
N SER A 245 0.94 -7.62 -16.88
CA SER A 245 1.85 -8.19 -15.90
C SER A 245 2.72 -7.14 -15.19
N PHE A 246 2.99 -6.00 -15.85
CA PHE A 246 3.87 -4.95 -15.33
C PHE A 246 3.27 -3.55 -15.49
N TRP A 247 3.44 -2.71 -14.46
CA TRP A 247 2.91 -1.35 -14.40
C TRP A 247 3.94 -0.36 -13.89
N LEU A 248 4.10 0.78 -14.56
CA LEU A 248 4.91 1.88 -14.04
C LEU A 248 4.26 2.45 -12.77
N ILE A 249 5.04 2.50 -11.70
CA ILE A 249 4.65 3.16 -10.46
C ILE A 249 5.02 4.64 -10.60
N GLY A 250 4.02 5.50 -10.44
CA GLY A 250 4.26 6.94 -10.40
C GLY A 250 4.89 7.36 -9.07
N GLN A 251 5.78 8.35 -9.13
CA GLN A 251 6.37 8.97 -7.95
C GLN A 251 5.33 9.89 -7.29
N PRO A 252 5.08 9.78 -5.98
CA PRO A 252 4.18 10.70 -5.29
C PRO A 252 4.74 12.12 -5.31
N ASP A 253 3.98 13.08 -5.84
CA ASP A 253 4.33 14.50 -5.83
C ASP A 253 3.66 15.19 -4.65
N VAL A 254 4.49 15.68 -3.72
CA VAL A 254 4.07 16.22 -2.44
C VAL A 254 4.95 17.41 -2.08
N VAL A 255 4.30 18.52 -1.74
CA VAL A 255 4.97 19.76 -1.37
C VAL A 255 4.70 20.09 0.09
N LEU A 256 5.77 20.39 0.83
CA LEU A 256 5.70 20.93 2.19
C LEU A 256 5.87 22.46 2.13
N ARG A 257 4.89 23.20 2.64
CA ARG A 257 4.91 24.67 2.71
C ARG A 257 4.78 25.14 4.17
N LYS A 258 5.36 26.30 4.48
CA LYS A 258 5.03 27.00 5.75
C LYS A 258 3.61 27.51 5.66
N ALA A 259 2.82 27.32 6.71
CA ALA A 259 1.48 27.85 6.79
C ALA A 259 1.53 29.39 6.74
N GLY A 260 0.47 30.02 6.23
CA GLY A 260 0.39 31.48 6.04
C GLY A 260 0.62 32.28 7.33
N LYS A 261 0.68 33.62 7.22
CA LYS A 261 1.01 34.52 8.34
C LYS A 261 0.12 34.33 9.59
N GLU A 262 -1.10 33.83 9.42
CA GLU A 262 -2.07 33.53 10.48
C GLU A 262 -1.65 32.32 11.35
N TYR A 263 -0.83 31.42 10.83
CA TYR A 263 -0.42 30.17 11.47
C TYR A 263 1.10 30.11 11.67
N LYS A 264 1.65 31.06 12.45
CA LYS A 264 3.09 31.15 12.72
C LYS A 264 3.66 29.81 13.23
N GLY A 265 4.72 29.34 12.58
CA GLY A 265 5.45 28.13 12.97
C GLY A 265 4.76 26.81 12.58
N LYS A 266 3.62 26.86 11.90
CA LYS A 266 2.95 25.66 11.36
C LYS A 266 3.34 25.41 9.91
N TYR A 267 3.18 24.17 9.48
CA TYR A 267 3.41 23.71 8.12
C TYR A 267 2.13 23.07 7.56
N VAL A 268 2.04 23.06 6.23
CA VAL A 268 0.96 22.43 5.47
C VAL A 268 1.60 21.56 4.40
N VAL A 269 1.04 20.38 4.20
CA VAL A 269 1.40 19.45 3.13
C VAL A 269 0.32 19.52 2.06
N GLU A 270 0.74 19.63 0.81
CA GLU A 270 -0.13 19.59 -0.36
C GLU A 270 0.29 18.40 -1.24
N VAL A 271 -0.67 17.53 -1.55
CA VAL A 271 -0.47 16.40 -2.46
C VAL A 271 -0.91 16.81 -3.86
N LEU A 272 0.03 16.88 -4.79
CA LEU A 272 -0.23 17.28 -6.18
C LEU A 272 -0.59 16.08 -7.07
N GLY A 273 -0.27 14.86 -6.64
CA GLY A 273 -0.67 13.63 -7.31
C GLY A 273 0.47 12.62 -7.42
N PHE A 274 0.55 12.00 -8.59
CA PHE A 274 1.60 11.05 -8.93
C PHE A 274 2.25 11.45 -10.25
N ASP A 275 3.55 11.66 -10.24
CA ASP A 275 4.37 11.87 -11.43
C ASP A 275 4.56 10.54 -12.17
N TYR A 276 4.27 10.51 -13.46
CA TYR A 276 4.41 9.31 -14.29
C TYR A 276 5.41 9.55 -15.41
N TYR A 277 6.23 8.54 -15.69
CA TYR A 277 7.04 8.54 -16.89
C TYR A 277 6.15 8.39 -18.13
N ASN A 278 6.24 9.35 -19.04
CA ASN A 278 5.59 9.33 -20.33
C ASN A 278 6.51 8.66 -21.36
N THR A 279 6.06 7.52 -21.89
CA THR A 279 6.87 6.68 -22.78
C THR A 279 7.04 7.27 -24.18
N LYS A 280 6.22 8.26 -24.55
CA LYS A 280 6.31 8.94 -25.86
C LYS A 280 7.26 10.13 -25.83
N THR A 281 7.22 10.91 -24.76
CA THR A 281 8.07 12.11 -24.61
C THR A 281 9.39 11.79 -23.92
N GLY A 282 9.49 10.66 -23.21
CA GLY A 282 10.65 10.30 -22.40
C GLY A 282 10.82 11.16 -21.15
N GLY A 283 9.83 11.99 -20.83
CA GLY A 283 9.82 12.88 -19.67
C GLY A 283 8.91 12.38 -18.56
N ILE A 284 9.07 12.96 -17.37
CA ILE A 284 8.17 12.75 -16.23
C ILE A 284 7.07 13.81 -16.30
N GLU A 285 5.81 13.39 -16.31
CA GLU A 285 4.64 14.26 -16.34
C GLU A 285 3.86 14.15 -15.04
N SER A 286 3.54 15.30 -14.45
CA SER A 286 2.81 15.33 -13.20
C SER A 286 1.37 14.83 -13.30
N GLY A 287 0.97 14.22 -12.20
CA GLY A 287 -0.31 13.55 -12.06
C GLY A 287 -1.50 14.49 -11.97
N ASP A 288 -2.66 13.86 -11.84
CA ASP A 288 -3.85 14.52 -11.35
C ASP A 288 -4.20 13.91 -9.98
N THR A 289 -4.80 14.72 -9.12
CA THR A 289 -5.23 14.35 -7.77
C THR A 289 -6.52 13.52 -7.76
N SER A 290 -7.26 13.50 -8.88
CA SER A 290 -8.54 12.79 -9.03
C SER A 290 -8.48 11.27 -8.80
N LYS A 291 -7.28 10.67 -8.85
CA LYS A 291 -7.07 9.22 -8.66
C LYS A 291 -6.54 8.83 -7.27
N ILE A 292 -6.59 9.76 -6.31
CA ILE A 292 -6.14 9.50 -4.94
C ILE A 292 -7.32 8.98 -4.12
N ALA A 293 -7.32 7.67 -3.83
CA ALA A 293 -8.36 7.04 -3.04
C ALA A 293 -8.25 7.44 -1.56
N MET A 294 -7.02 7.45 -1.03
CA MET A 294 -6.74 7.82 0.36
C MET A 294 -5.31 8.34 0.47
N TRP A 295 -5.08 9.33 1.34
CA TRP A 295 -3.73 9.67 1.75
C TRP A 295 -3.66 9.95 3.26
N MET A 296 -2.50 9.65 3.83
CA MET A 296 -2.24 9.67 5.27
C MET A 296 -1.00 10.50 5.54
N LEU A 297 -1.10 11.34 6.56
CA LEU A 297 -0.03 12.25 6.98
C LEU A 297 0.41 11.93 8.40
N ASP A 298 1.69 11.58 8.52
CA ASP A 298 2.42 11.58 9.78
C ASP A 298 3.30 12.83 9.85
N THR A 299 3.13 13.57 10.94
CA THR A 299 3.76 14.89 11.15
C THR A 299 5.05 14.81 11.98
N ASP A 300 5.41 13.62 12.47
CA ASP A 300 6.64 13.38 13.23
C ASP A 300 7.19 11.96 13.01
N TYR A 301 7.55 11.66 11.77
CA TYR A 301 7.95 10.32 11.36
C TYR A 301 9.29 9.90 11.99
N ASP A 302 9.28 8.76 12.68
CA ASP A 302 10.41 8.19 13.42
C ASP A 302 11.39 7.40 12.52
N GLY A 303 11.03 7.15 11.26
CA GLY A 303 11.82 6.36 10.32
C GLY A 303 11.52 4.86 10.34
N ARG A 304 10.56 4.40 11.15
CA ARG A 304 10.23 2.97 11.30
C ARG A 304 8.76 2.71 11.11
N SER A 305 7.92 3.41 11.85
CA SER A 305 6.48 3.20 11.90
C SER A 305 5.77 4.49 11.57
N MET A 306 4.85 4.42 10.62
CA MET A 306 4.07 5.58 10.24
C MET A 306 2.84 5.66 11.13
N PHE A 307 2.68 6.80 11.81
CA PHE A 307 1.55 7.09 12.68
C PHE A 307 0.72 8.21 12.04
N PRO A 308 -0.31 7.88 11.23
CA PRO A 308 -1.15 8.90 10.62
C PRO A 308 -1.81 9.75 11.71
N ARG A 309 -1.52 11.05 11.72
CA ARG A 309 -2.24 12.03 12.53
C ARG A 309 -3.43 12.63 11.77
N GLN A 310 -3.37 12.64 10.44
CA GLN A 310 -4.45 13.10 9.57
C GLN A 310 -4.63 12.10 8.42
N VAL A 311 -5.89 11.82 8.06
CA VAL A 311 -6.25 10.86 7.01
C VAL A 311 -7.33 11.47 6.12
N PHE A 312 -7.11 11.43 4.82
CA PHE A 312 -7.91 12.13 3.82
C PHE A 312 -8.45 11.16 2.77
N PHE A 313 -9.65 11.45 2.26
CA PHE A 313 -10.31 10.65 1.22
C PHE A 313 -10.79 11.52 0.04
N PRO A 314 -9.89 11.93 -0.88
CA PRO A 314 -10.24 12.83 -1.98
C PRO A 314 -11.28 12.27 -2.96
N MET A 315 -11.25 10.96 -3.23
CA MET A 315 -12.23 10.31 -4.10
C MET A 315 -13.58 10.00 -3.43
N ALA A 316 -13.71 10.18 -2.12
CA ALA A 316 -14.96 9.88 -1.43
C ALA A 316 -15.97 11.02 -1.65
N GLY A 317 -17.14 10.69 -2.20
CA GLY A 317 -18.23 11.66 -2.33
C GLY A 317 -18.87 12.02 -0.98
N GLU A 318 -19.86 12.92 -1.00
CA GLU A 318 -20.53 13.45 0.20
C GLU A 318 -21.06 12.37 1.16
N LYS A 319 -21.45 11.22 0.61
CA LYS A 319 -22.06 10.09 1.33
C LYS A 319 -21.08 8.97 1.63
N ASP A 320 -19.80 9.12 1.27
CA ASP A 320 -18.75 8.11 1.42
C ASP A 320 -17.59 8.63 2.29
N GLY A 321 -16.63 7.76 2.62
CA GLY A 321 -15.50 8.10 3.49
C GLY A 321 -15.95 8.65 4.84
N TRP A 322 -15.45 9.84 5.20
CA TRP A 322 -15.83 10.54 6.42
C TRP A 322 -17.32 10.96 6.49
N GLY A 323 -17.99 11.09 5.34
CA GLY A 323 -19.43 11.43 5.31
C GLY A 323 -20.31 10.36 5.96
N LYS A 324 -19.91 9.07 5.88
CA LYS A 324 -20.59 7.98 6.59
C LYS A 324 -20.47 8.14 8.10
N LEU A 325 -19.27 8.49 8.56
CA LEU A 325 -19.01 8.67 9.98
C LEU A 325 -19.74 9.90 10.54
N ALA A 326 -19.68 11.03 9.83
CA ALA A 326 -20.40 12.26 10.18
C ALA A 326 -21.92 12.03 10.34
N LYS A 327 -22.54 11.32 9.39
CA LYS A 327 -23.97 11.01 9.44
C LYS A 327 -24.34 10.12 10.63
N ASN A 328 -23.42 9.27 11.08
CA ASN A 328 -23.64 8.36 12.19
C ASN A 328 -23.42 9.02 13.57
N LEU A 329 -22.51 10.00 13.66
CA LEU A 329 -22.15 10.72 14.89
C LEU A 329 -22.86 12.09 15.03
N LYS A 330 -24.07 12.20 14.50
CA LYS A 330 -24.88 13.44 14.43
C LYS A 330 -24.69 14.35 15.64
N GLY A 331 -24.25 15.59 15.41
CA GLY A 331 -24.17 16.64 16.42
C GLY A 331 -22.86 16.67 17.25
N GLU A 332 -22.01 15.65 17.16
CA GLU A 332 -20.68 15.66 17.82
C GLU A 332 -19.55 16.09 16.88
N ILE A 333 -19.81 16.10 15.57
CA ILE A 333 -18.83 16.49 14.54
C ILE A 333 -19.29 17.75 13.83
N ASP A 334 -18.38 18.69 13.68
CA ASP A 334 -18.52 19.85 12.82
C ASP A 334 -18.42 19.44 11.35
N LEU A 335 -19.53 19.59 10.63
CA LEU A 335 -19.66 19.18 9.23
C LEU A 335 -18.81 20.05 8.30
N ASP A 336 -18.56 21.31 8.65
CA ASP A 336 -17.77 22.20 7.81
C ASP A 336 -16.28 21.87 7.91
N LEU A 337 -15.82 21.42 9.09
CA LEU A 337 -14.45 20.96 9.29
C LEU A 337 -14.17 19.60 8.65
N ILE A 338 -15.18 18.72 8.54
CA ILE A 338 -14.98 17.39 7.96
C ILE A 338 -14.76 17.43 6.44
N GLU A 339 -15.31 18.44 5.76
CA GLU A 339 -15.08 18.67 4.33
C GLU A 339 -13.60 18.91 4.02
N GLN A 340 -12.84 19.49 4.95
CA GLN A 340 -11.40 19.70 4.77
C GLN A 340 -10.63 18.39 4.64
N PHE A 341 -11.14 17.28 5.19
CA PHE A 341 -10.54 15.94 5.05
C PHE A 341 -10.85 15.25 3.71
N ARG A 342 -11.58 15.92 2.81
CA ARG A 342 -11.71 15.51 1.40
C ARG A 342 -10.73 16.21 0.47
N GLY A 343 -9.98 17.17 0.98
CA GLY A 343 -8.97 17.88 0.21
C GLY A 343 -7.69 17.07 -0.01
N THR A 344 -6.82 17.65 -0.84
CA THR A 344 -5.43 17.23 -1.07
C THR A 344 -4.44 18.04 -0.24
N VAL A 345 -4.95 18.96 0.59
CA VAL A 345 -4.17 19.86 1.44
C VAL A 345 -4.41 19.49 2.90
N SER A 346 -3.33 19.38 3.67
CA SER A 346 -3.41 19.04 5.09
C SER A 346 -3.90 20.19 5.94
N LEU A 347 -4.39 19.87 7.14
CA LEU A 347 -4.57 20.90 8.16
C LEU A 347 -3.20 21.39 8.65
N PRO A 348 -3.05 22.68 9.02
CA PRO A 348 -1.80 23.21 9.55
C PRO A 348 -1.35 22.46 10.81
N PHE A 349 -0.12 21.96 10.80
CA PHE A 349 0.45 21.20 11.91
C PHE A 349 1.79 21.78 12.39
N VAL A 350 2.13 21.51 13.64
CA VAL A 350 3.46 21.81 14.19
C VAL A 350 4.35 20.59 13.95
N PRO A 351 5.56 20.74 13.39
CA PRO A 351 6.46 19.63 13.19
C PRO A 351 6.88 19.06 14.56
N GLY A 352 6.93 17.73 14.65
CA GLY A 352 7.35 17.08 15.89
C GLY A 352 8.87 17.03 16.08
N LYS A 353 9.31 16.19 17.01
CA LYS A 353 10.70 16.15 17.48
C LYS A 353 11.70 15.69 16.41
N HIS A 354 11.28 14.77 15.55
CA HIS A 354 12.10 14.20 14.49
C HIS A 354 12.19 15.12 13.26
N ARG A 355 11.34 16.16 13.16
CA ARG A 355 11.29 17.11 12.04
C ARG A 355 11.20 16.43 10.66
N ARG A 356 10.59 15.25 10.60
CA ARG A 356 10.33 14.49 9.38
C ARG A 356 8.83 14.27 9.25
N VAL A 357 8.35 14.39 8.03
CA VAL A 357 6.94 14.24 7.68
C VAL A 357 6.84 13.08 6.69
N ALA A 358 5.97 12.12 6.95
CA ALA A 358 5.73 11.00 6.06
C ALA A 358 4.32 11.08 5.48
N VAL A 359 4.23 10.97 4.16
CA VAL A 359 3.00 11.08 3.39
C VAL A 359 2.82 9.79 2.62
N LYS A 360 1.79 9.02 2.97
CA LYS A 360 1.46 7.79 2.27
C LYS A 360 0.22 8.00 1.45
N ILE A 361 0.32 7.74 0.15
CA ILE A 361 -0.75 7.93 -0.81
C ILE A 361 -1.15 6.56 -1.34
N ILE A 362 -2.45 6.33 -1.45
CA ILE A 362 -3.04 5.15 -2.03
C ILE A 362 -3.90 5.57 -3.21
N ASN A 363 -3.62 5.01 -4.38
CA ASN A 363 -4.40 5.30 -5.58
C ASN A 363 -5.69 4.44 -5.66
N ASP A 364 -6.54 4.75 -6.63
CA ASP A 364 -7.75 4.00 -7.00
C ASP A 364 -7.54 2.49 -7.24
N ARG A 365 -6.31 2.08 -7.56
CA ARG A 365 -5.91 0.68 -7.79
C ARG A 365 -5.37 -0.01 -6.54
N GLY A 366 -5.23 0.68 -5.42
CA GLY A 366 -4.66 0.15 -4.19
C GLY A 366 -3.12 0.03 -4.18
N ILE A 367 -2.43 0.71 -5.10
CA ILE A 367 -0.97 0.89 -5.06
C ILE A 367 -0.67 1.93 -3.98
N GLU A 368 0.23 1.57 -3.07
CA GLU A 368 0.68 2.42 -1.98
C GLU A 368 2.05 3.00 -2.32
N SER A 369 2.19 4.32 -2.19
CA SER A 369 3.48 5.03 -2.30
C SER A 369 3.72 5.84 -1.03
N LEU A 370 4.98 5.89 -0.57
CA LEU A 370 5.39 6.70 0.57
C LEU A 370 6.35 7.80 0.09
N LYS A 371 6.13 9.03 0.54
CA LYS A 371 7.09 10.14 0.41
C LYS A 371 7.46 10.64 1.79
N ILE A 372 8.75 10.83 2.04
CA ILE A 372 9.26 11.41 3.29
C ILE A 372 9.83 12.79 2.95
N LEU A 373 9.45 13.78 3.75
CA LEU A 373 9.86 15.17 3.61
C LEU A 373 10.52 15.65 4.91
N GLU A 374 11.66 16.32 4.78
CA GLU A 374 12.33 16.94 5.92
C GLU A 374 11.85 18.37 6.15
N VAL A 375 11.53 18.70 7.39
CA VAL A 375 11.08 20.03 7.78
C VAL A 375 12.30 20.88 8.14
N LYS A 376 12.76 21.67 7.17
CA LYS A 376 13.87 22.64 7.35
C LYS A 376 13.51 23.80 8.25
#